data_AF-A0A497DTI9-F1
#
_entry.id   AF-A0A497DTI9-F1
#
_cell.length_a   1.000
_cell.length_b   1.000
_cell.length_c   1.000
_cell.angle_alpha   90.00
_cell.angle_beta   90.00
_cell.angle_gamma   90.00
#
_symmetry.space_group_name_H-M   'P 1'
#
loop_
_entity.id
_entity.type
_entity.pdbx_description
1 polymer ?
#
loop_
_entity_poly.entity_id
_entity_poly.type
_entity_poly.pdbx_seq_one_letter_code
_entity_poly.pdbx_strand_id
1 'polypeptide(L)'
;MWVVAGISLIVVLFFYIGPKTVGDYDALVDRVDDALAGVDITPLAPMPVIDTSLTDSIAIAENIAAVQQAEEEHLAAATAAAEAPQKTVKELTTGWEALLYFRTDIALMWAYILILITLIAAIAFPLVAVISNPKALIRLLIVLAGFAVLVVVSYLLASDTAMEIIGYDGTGNTDPGTLKMVDTVLFVTYMLFGLALGSILYAITSKAFK
;
A
#
# COMPACT_ATOMS: atom_id res chain seq x y z
N MET A 1 -6.03 16.20 -26.37
CA MET A 1 -7.26 15.72 -25.69
C MET A 1 -7.85 14.49 -26.37
N TRP A 2 -8.04 14.49 -27.69
CA TRP A 2 -8.60 13.35 -28.44
C TRP A 2 -7.83 12.02 -28.32
N VAL A 3 -6.50 12.06 -28.26
CA VAL A 3 -5.66 10.86 -28.11
C VAL A 3 -5.92 10.16 -26.78
N VAL A 4 -5.96 10.91 -25.68
CA VAL A 4 -6.22 10.37 -24.33
C VAL A 4 -7.63 9.78 -24.26
N ALA A 5 -8.63 10.52 -24.77
CA ALA A 5 -10.01 10.04 -24.82
C ALA A 5 -10.15 8.75 -25.64
N GLY A 6 -9.43 8.64 -26.77
CA GLY A 6 -9.42 7.43 -27.60
C GLY A 6 -8.82 6.22 -26.88
N ILE A 7 -7.67 6.39 -26.21
CA ILE A 7 -7.04 5.31 -25.44
C ILE A 7 -7.95 4.87 -24.27
N SER A 8 -8.53 5.83 -23.55
CA SER A 8 -9.47 5.53 -22.45
C SER A 8 -10.68 4.74 -22.94
N LEU A 9 -11.26 5.10 -24.09
CA LEU A 9 -12.36 4.35 -24.69
C LEU A 9 -11.97 2.90 -24.98
N ILE A 10 -10.80 2.69 -25.58
CA ILE A 10 -10.30 1.33 -25.92
C ILE A 10 -10.12 0.49 -24.66
N VAL A 11 -9.52 1.04 -23.60
CA VAL A 11 -9.31 0.33 -22.34
C VAL A 11 -10.65 -0.04 -21.71
N VAL A 12 -11.59 0.91 -21.62
CA VAL A 12 -12.94 0.64 -21.08
C VAL A 12 -13.64 -0.44 -21.90
N LEU A 13 -13.55 -0.37 -23.23
CA LEU A 13 -14.14 -1.37 -24.11
C LEU A 13 -13.53 -2.75 -23.88
N PHE A 14 -12.21 -2.84 -23.75
CA PHE A 14 -11.50 -4.09 -23.47
C PHE A 14 -11.94 -4.71 -22.14
N PHE A 15 -12.01 -3.91 -21.06
CA PHE A 15 -12.41 -4.41 -19.75
C PHE A 15 -13.89 -4.79 -19.66
N TYR A 16 -14.77 -4.05 -20.37
CA TYR A 16 -16.20 -4.28 -20.32
C TYR A 16 -16.68 -5.37 -21.28
N ILE A 17 -16.18 -5.37 -22.52
CA ILE A 17 -16.60 -6.31 -23.56
C ILE A 17 -15.76 -7.58 -23.51
N GLY A 18 -14.48 -7.51 -23.15
CA GLY A 18 -13.55 -8.64 -23.13
C GLY A 18 -14.13 -9.93 -22.55
N PRO A 19 -14.59 -9.95 -21.29
CA PRO A 19 -15.18 -11.16 -20.69
C PRO A 19 -16.41 -11.68 -21.44
N LYS A 20 -17.19 -10.79 -22.05
CA LYS A 20 -18.41 -11.15 -22.78
C LYS A 20 -18.13 -11.74 -24.16
N THR A 21 -16.89 -11.63 -24.65
CA THR A 21 -16.49 -12.24 -25.92
C THR A 21 -16.15 -13.72 -25.80
N VAL A 22 -15.86 -14.19 -24.59
CA VAL A 22 -15.67 -15.61 -24.28
C VAL A 22 -16.98 -16.12 -23.70
N GLY A 23 -17.47 -17.27 -24.18
CA GLY A 23 -18.79 -17.79 -23.77
C GLY A 23 -18.90 -18.02 -22.26
N ASP A 24 -17.82 -18.52 -21.65
CA ASP A 24 -17.66 -18.68 -20.21
C ASP A 24 -16.23 -18.27 -19.81
N TYR A 25 -16.11 -17.08 -19.23
CA TYR A 25 -14.81 -16.54 -18.81
C TYR A 25 -14.31 -17.22 -17.53
N ASP A 26 -15.19 -17.56 -16.60
CA ASP A 26 -14.80 -18.19 -15.34
C ASP A 26 -14.27 -19.60 -15.62
N ALA A 27 -14.95 -20.36 -16.48
CA ALA A 27 -14.45 -21.66 -16.95
C ALA A 27 -13.13 -21.56 -17.75
N LEU A 28 -12.83 -20.41 -18.36
CA LEU A 28 -11.54 -20.19 -19.00
C LEU A 28 -10.43 -20.00 -17.97
N VAL A 29 -10.69 -19.18 -16.95
CA VAL A 29 -9.74 -18.95 -15.85
C VAL A 29 -9.48 -20.26 -15.12
N ASP A 30 -10.54 -20.97 -14.71
CA ASP A 30 -10.44 -22.25 -13.99
C ASP A 30 -9.66 -23.29 -14.81
N ARG A 31 -9.96 -23.42 -16.12
CA ARG A 31 -9.23 -24.33 -17.01
C ARG A 31 -7.74 -24.01 -17.08
N VAL A 32 -7.37 -22.73 -17.13
CA VAL A 32 -5.97 -22.31 -17.20
C VAL A 32 -5.29 -22.56 -15.87
N ASP A 33 -5.94 -22.17 -14.76
CA ASP A 33 -5.39 -22.33 -13.41
C ASP A 33 -5.20 -23.82 -13.06
N ASP A 34 -6.17 -24.68 -13.35
CA ASP A 34 -6.05 -26.13 -13.17
C ASP A 34 -4.92 -26.74 -14.00
N ALA A 35 -4.77 -26.27 -15.24
CA ALA A 35 -3.71 -26.75 -16.13
C ALA A 35 -2.31 -26.22 -15.76
N LEU A 36 -2.22 -25.04 -15.13
CA LEU A 36 -0.99 -24.48 -14.58
C LEU A 36 -0.63 -25.08 -13.22
N ALA A 37 -1.63 -25.44 -12.41
CA ALA A 37 -1.43 -25.98 -11.08
C ALA A 37 -0.59 -27.27 -11.10
N GLY A 38 -0.67 -28.05 -12.19
CA GLY A 38 0.21 -29.21 -12.48
C GLY A 38 0.21 -30.33 -11.43
N VAL A 39 -0.46 -30.11 -10.31
CA VAL A 39 -0.40 -30.86 -9.07
C VAL A 39 -1.80 -30.82 -8.50
N ASP A 40 -2.35 -32.01 -8.27
CA ASP A 40 -3.54 -32.14 -7.44
C ASP A 40 -3.17 -31.69 -6.02
N ILE A 41 -3.57 -30.47 -5.65
CA ILE A 41 -3.37 -29.90 -4.31
C ILE A 41 -4.32 -30.48 -3.27
N THR A 42 -5.03 -31.57 -3.59
CA THR A 42 -5.75 -32.37 -2.59
C THR A 42 -4.79 -32.60 -1.42
N PRO A 43 -5.13 -32.10 -0.21
CA PRO A 43 -4.26 -32.25 0.93
C PRO A 43 -4.02 -33.74 1.14
N LEU A 44 -2.76 -34.16 0.96
CA LEU A 44 -2.37 -35.51 1.33
C LEU A 44 -2.73 -35.71 2.81
N ALA A 45 -3.17 -36.91 3.16
CA ALA A 45 -3.58 -37.23 4.51
C ALA A 45 -2.50 -36.75 5.51
N PRO A 46 -2.89 -36.22 6.68
CA PRO A 46 -1.92 -35.72 7.65
C PRO A 46 -0.93 -36.84 8.00
N MET A 47 0.37 -36.53 7.95
CA MET A 47 1.40 -37.53 8.20
C MET A 47 1.13 -38.25 9.53
N PRO A 48 1.00 -39.58 9.52
CA PRO A 48 0.93 -40.33 10.76
C PRO A 48 2.20 -40.05 11.56
N VAL A 49 2.05 -39.91 12.88
CA VAL A 49 3.17 -39.64 13.79
C VAL A 49 3.56 -40.96 14.45
N ILE A 50 4.85 -41.12 14.73
CA ILE A 50 5.33 -42.27 15.50
C ILE A 50 4.68 -42.21 16.90
N ASP A 51 3.84 -43.20 17.21
CA ASP A 51 3.16 -43.30 18.49
C ASP A 51 4.10 -43.95 19.52
N THR A 52 4.69 -43.12 20.37
CA THR A 52 5.62 -43.54 21.41
C THR A 52 4.94 -44.16 22.64
N SER A 53 3.60 -44.20 22.67
CA SER A 53 2.83 -44.80 23.77
C SER A 53 2.58 -46.30 23.60
N LEU A 54 2.86 -46.84 22.41
CA LEU A 54 2.70 -48.26 22.11
C LEU A 54 3.75 -49.10 22.86
N THR A 55 3.30 -50.16 23.53
CA THR A 55 4.17 -51.08 24.29
C THR A 55 4.28 -52.48 23.67
N ASP A 56 3.43 -52.79 22.69
CA ASP A 56 3.46 -54.05 21.95
C ASP A 56 4.38 -53.93 20.73
N SER A 57 5.37 -54.82 20.64
CA SER A 57 6.32 -54.90 19.52
C SER A 57 5.67 -55.03 18.14
N ILE A 58 4.50 -55.67 18.04
CA ILE A 58 3.78 -55.81 16.77
C ILE A 58 3.14 -54.47 16.37
N ALA A 59 2.47 -53.80 17.32
CA ALA A 59 1.83 -52.51 17.10
C ALA A 59 2.85 -51.40 16.79
N ILE A 60 4.02 -51.43 17.42
CA ILE A 60 5.14 -50.50 17.13
C ILE A 60 5.63 -50.69 15.69
N ALA A 61 5.79 -51.93 15.24
CA ALA A 61 6.22 -52.23 13.88
C ALA A 61 5.21 -51.76 12.82
N GLU A 62 3.91 -51.93 13.09
CA GLU A 62 2.85 -51.46 12.19
C GLU A 62 2.77 -49.93 12.11
N ASN A 63 2.90 -49.21 13.23
CA ASN A 63 2.90 -47.75 13.23
C ASN A 63 4.11 -47.17 12.49
N ILE A 64 5.32 -47.72 12.66
CA ILE A 64 6.51 -47.29 11.93
C ILE A 64 6.37 -47.56 10.42
N ALA A 65 5.83 -48.73 10.05
CA ALA A 65 5.57 -49.05 8.64
C ALA A 65 4.55 -48.10 7.99
N ALA A 66 3.50 -47.72 8.73
CA ALA A 66 2.52 -46.74 8.26
C ALA A 66 3.13 -45.33 8.07
N VAL A 67 4.06 -44.92 8.95
CA VAL A 67 4.80 -43.66 8.81
C VAL A 67 5.73 -43.67 7.60
N GLN A 68 6.47 -44.75 7.40
CA GLN A 68 7.36 -44.89 6.24
C GLN A 68 6.58 -44.92 4.92
N GLN A 69 5.46 -45.64 4.88
CA GLN A 69 4.62 -45.69 3.68
C GLN A 69 4.02 -44.31 3.37
N ALA A 70 3.54 -43.58 4.38
CA ALA A 70 3.07 -42.23 4.18
C ALA A 70 4.18 -41.30 3.67
N GLU A 71 5.38 -41.36 4.27
CA GLU A 71 6.54 -40.57 3.84
C GLU A 71 6.94 -40.86 2.38
N GLU A 72 6.95 -42.14 1.97
CA GLU A 72 7.19 -42.53 0.58
C GLU A 72 6.10 -42.03 -0.37
N GLU A 73 4.83 -42.11 0.01
CA GLU A 73 3.70 -41.58 -0.78
C GLU A 73 3.79 -40.05 -0.92
N HIS A 74 4.15 -39.33 0.15
CA HIS A 74 4.37 -37.88 0.11
C HIS A 74 5.57 -37.49 -0.76
N LEU A 75 6.67 -38.24 -0.68
CA LEU A 75 7.86 -37.98 -1.49
C LEU A 75 7.62 -38.30 -2.96
N ALA A 76 6.89 -39.39 -3.25
CA ALA A 76 6.48 -39.76 -4.60
C ALA A 76 5.53 -38.71 -5.21
N ALA A 77 4.57 -38.20 -4.43
CA ALA A 77 3.68 -37.12 -4.86
C ALA A 77 4.44 -35.81 -5.11
N ALA A 78 5.40 -35.45 -4.25
CA ALA A 78 6.24 -34.27 -4.44
C ALA A 78 7.16 -34.39 -5.67
N THR A 79 7.66 -35.60 -5.95
CA THR A 79 8.51 -35.86 -7.12
C THR A 79 7.69 -35.81 -8.41
N ALA A 80 6.50 -36.43 -8.42
CA ALA A 80 5.57 -36.37 -9.56
C ALA A 80 5.11 -34.93 -9.86
N ALA A 81 4.88 -34.14 -8.81
CA ALA A 81 4.58 -32.71 -8.92
C ALA A 81 5.72 -31.90 -9.55
N ALA A 82 6.97 -32.25 -9.25
CA ALA A 82 8.15 -31.57 -9.78
C ALA A 82 8.46 -31.95 -11.25
N GLU A 83 8.09 -33.15 -11.68
CA GLU A 83 8.34 -33.67 -13.04
C GLU A 83 7.22 -33.40 -14.04
N ALA A 84 6.06 -32.92 -13.57
CA ALA A 84 4.93 -32.59 -14.44
C ALA A 84 5.30 -31.49 -15.45
N PRO A 85 5.00 -31.66 -16.77
CA PRO A 85 5.27 -30.64 -17.76
C PRO A 85 4.39 -29.41 -17.49
N GLN A 86 5.00 -28.35 -16.95
CA GLN A 86 4.32 -27.07 -16.72
C GLN A 86 4.03 -26.41 -18.07
N LYS A 87 2.77 -26.51 -18.51
CA LYS A 87 2.30 -25.81 -19.70
C LYS A 87 2.26 -24.32 -19.40
N THR A 88 2.53 -23.51 -20.41
CA THR A 88 2.41 -22.05 -20.28
C THR A 88 1.01 -21.60 -20.65
N VAL A 89 0.55 -20.46 -20.11
CA VAL A 89 -0.74 -19.86 -20.47
C VAL A 89 -0.91 -19.71 -21.99
N LYS A 90 0.18 -19.36 -22.70
CA LYS A 90 0.18 -19.19 -24.16
C LYS A 90 -0.09 -20.47 -24.93
N GLU A 91 0.24 -21.63 -24.36
CA GLU A 91 -0.04 -22.94 -24.96
C GLU A 91 -1.46 -23.41 -24.65
N LEU A 92 -2.04 -22.90 -23.57
CA LEU A 92 -3.37 -23.28 -23.07
C LEU A 92 -4.49 -22.37 -23.56
N THR A 93 -4.17 -21.19 -24.07
CA THR A 93 -5.13 -20.15 -24.45
C THR A 93 -4.85 -19.63 -25.84
N THR A 94 -5.90 -19.17 -26.52
CA THR A 94 -5.72 -18.36 -27.73
C THR A 94 -5.11 -17.00 -27.38
N GLY A 95 -4.50 -16.31 -28.35
CA GLY A 95 -3.90 -15.00 -28.10
C GLY A 95 -4.88 -13.96 -27.53
N TRP A 96 -6.16 -14.06 -27.86
CA TRP A 96 -7.21 -13.20 -27.29
C TRP A 96 -7.57 -13.60 -25.85
N GLU A 97 -7.72 -14.89 -25.59
CA GLU A 97 -7.99 -15.43 -24.25
C GLU A 97 -6.84 -15.14 -23.27
N ALA A 98 -5.59 -15.23 -23.73
CA ALA A 98 -4.41 -14.87 -22.95
C ALA A 98 -4.46 -13.41 -22.47
N LEU A 99 -4.91 -12.48 -23.33
CA LEU A 99 -5.07 -11.08 -22.95
C LEU A 99 -6.15 -10.90 -21.87
N LEU A 100 -7.24 -11.67 -21.94
CA LEU A 100 -8.32 -11.62 -20.95
C LEU A 100 -7.92 -12.26 -19.62
N TYR A 101 -7.12 -13.33 -19.66
CA TYR A 101 -6.54 -13.97 -18.48
C TYR A 101 -5.63 -12.98 -17.74
N PHE A 102 -4.65 -12.36 -18.42
CA PHE A 102 -3.73 -11.39 -17.83
C PHE A 102 -4.26 -9.94 -17.74
N ARG A 103 -5.56 -9.74 -17.93
CA ARG A 103 -6.16 -8.40 -18.04
C ARG A 103 -5.88 -7.51 -16.82
N THR A 104 -6.00 -8.08 -15.61
CA THR A 104 -5.74 -7.35 -14.37
C THR A 104 -4.25 -7.02 -14.22
N ASP A 105 -3.38 -7.98 -14.52
CA ASP A 105 -1.92 -7.80 -14.41
C ASP A 105 -1.41 -6.71 -15.36
N ILE A 106 -1.94 -6.67 -16.59
CA ILE A 106 -1.62 -5.63 -17.57
C ILE A 106 -2.04 -4.25 -17.04
N ALA A 107 -3.24 -4.11 -16.45
CA ALA A 107 -3.67 -2.84 -15.86
C ALA A 107 -2.84 -2.44 -14.64
N LEU A 108 -2.50 -3.38 -13.77
CA LEU A 108 -1.63 -3.12 -12.62
C LEU A 108 -0.25 -2.66 -13.08
N MET A 109 0.32 -3.29 -14.10
CA MET A 109 1.63 -2.88 -14.63
C MET A 109 1.61 -1.44 -15.14
N TRP A 110 0.60 -1.05 -15.92
CA TRP A 110 0.45 0.34 -16.36
C TRP A 110 0.20 1.31 -15.21
N ALA A 111 -0.58 0.92 -14.20
CA ALA A 111 -0.81 1.73 -13.02
C ALA A 111 0.52 2.02 -12.28
N TYR A 112 1.37 1.01 -12.09
CA TYR A 112 2.69 1.20 -11.48
C TYR A 112 3.59 2.12 -12.30
N ILE A 113 3.62 1.97 -13.63
CA ILE A 113 4.39 2.85 -14.52
C ILE A 113 3.89 4.30 -14.42
N LEU A 114 2.57 4.51 -14.46
CA LEU A 114 1.97 5.83 -14.36
C LEU A 114 2.21 6.47 -12.98
N ILE A 115 2.12 5.69 -11.90
CA ILE A 115 2.48 6.16 -10.55
C ILE A 115 3.94 6.60 -10.52
N LEU A 116 4.87 5.82 -11.07
CA LEU A 116 6.28 6.19 -11.12
C LEU A 116 6.50 7.49 -11.91
N ILE A 117 5.88 7.62 -13.08
CA ILE A 117 5.99 8.83 -13.92
C ILE A 117 5.40 10.04 -13.19
N THR A 118 4.22 9.89 -12.58
CA THR A 118 3.57 10.98 -11.85
C THR A 118 4.37 11.39 -10.61
N LEU A 119 4.98 10.45 -9.89
CA LEU A 119 5.87 10.72 -8.77
C LEU A 119 7.09 11.54 -9.22
N ILE A 120 7.75 11.11 -10.30
CA ILE A 120 8.90 11.84 -10.86
C ILE A 120 8.48 13.25 -11.29
N ALA A 121 7.35 13.37 -12.00
CA ALA A 121 6.82 14.65 -12.44
C ALA A 121 6.45 15.57 -11.26
N ALA A 122 5.83 15.03 -10.23
CA ALA A 122 5.40 15.76 -9.03
C ALA A 122 6.59 16.34 -8.24
N ILE A 123 7.77 15.74 -8.34
CA ILE A 123 9.00 16.27 -7.74
C ILE A 123 9.72 17.21 -8.72
N ALA A 124 9.86 16.80 -9.98
CA ALA A 124 10.61 17.54 -10.99
C ALA A 124 9.98 18.90 -11.30
N PHE A 125 8.65 18.97 -11.46
CA PHE A 125 7.98 20.22 -11.82
C PHE A 125 8.14 21.32 -10.77
N PRO A 126 7.86 21.09 -9.46
CA PRO A 126 8.13 22.09 -8.44
C PRO A 126 9.60 22.50 -8.38
N LEU A 127 10.53 21.54 -8.51
CA LEU A 127 11.96 21.82 -8.42
C LEU A 127 12.44 22.70 -9.57
N VAL A 128 12.01 22.41 -10.80
CA VAL A 128 12.28 23.26 -11.97
C VAL A 128 11.65 24.63 -11.79
N ALA A 129 10.38 24.71 -11.37
CA ALA A 129 9.69 25.98 -11.15
C ALA A 129 10.39 26.87 -10.11
N VAL A 130 10.92 26.24 -9.06
CA VAL A 130 11.69 26.87 -7.98
C VAL A 130 13.03 27.39 -8.48
N ILE A 131 13.79 26.58 -9.22
CA ILE A 131 15.13 26.96 -9.74
C ILE A 131 15.01 28.05 -10.83
N SER A 132 14.01 27.95 -11.70
CA SER A 132 13.77 28.96 -12.74
C SER A 132 13.32 30.32 -12.18
N ASN A 133 12.81 30.36 -10.95
CA ASN A 133 12.34 31.58 -10.29
C ASN A 133 13.03 31.81 -8.93
N PRO A 134 14.33 32.13 -8.90
CA PRO A 134 15.09 32.25 -7.65
C PRO A 134 14.50 33.32 -6.72
N LYS A 135 13.89 34.38 -7.26
CA LYS A 135 13.20 35.41 -6.46
C LYS A 135 11.98 34.86 -5.72
N ALA A 136 11.21 33.97 -6.36
CA ALA A 136 10.06 33.33 -5.73
C ALA A 136 10.52 32.36 -4.63
N LEU A 137 11.59 31.60 -4.88
CA LEU A 137 12.20 30.72 -3.89
C LEU A 137 12.66 31.49 -2.65
N ILE A 138 13.40 32.60 -2.82
CA ILE A 138 13.88 33.40 -1.68
C ILE A 138 12.70 33.92 -0.86
N ARG A 139 11.61 34.37 -1.50
CA ARG A 139 10.40 34.79 -0.78
C ARG A 139 9.78 33.65 0.03
N LEU A 140 9.67 32.46 -0.56
CA LEU A 140 9.19 31.27 0.15
C LEU A 140 10.11 30.93 1.33
N LEU A 141 11.43 30.95 1.14
CA LEU A 141 12.40 30.66 2.20
C LEU A 141 12.32 31.69 3.33
N ILE A 142 12.12 32.97 3.03
CA ILE A 142 11.93 34.00 4.06
C ILE A 142 10.65 33.74 4.87
N VAL A 143 9.54 33.41 4.20
CA VAL A 143 8.28 33.05 4.89
C VAL A 143 8.46 31.80 5.75
N LEU A 144 9.12 30.77 5.20
CA LEU A 144 9.38 29.52 5.91
C LEU A 144 10.31 29.72 7.11
N ALA A 145 11.36 30.53 6.96
CA ALA A 145 12.25 30.90 8.06
C ALA A 145 11.50 31.69 9.13
N GLY A 146 10.65 32.65 8.75
CA GLY A 146 9.80 33.37 9.69
C GLY A 146 8.85 32.45 10.45
N PHE A 147 8.24 31.47 9.76
CA PHE A 147 7.41 30.46 10.40
C PHE A 147 8.21 29.54 11.33
N ALA A 148 9.42 29.11 10.94
CA ALA A 148 10.29 28.32 11.80
C ALA A 148 10.67 29.08 13.09
N VAL A 149 11.01 30.37 12.98
CA VAL A 149 11.26 31.23 14.14
C VAL A 149 10.02 31.32 15.04
N LEU A 150 8.83 31.48 14.45
CA LEU A 150 7.57 31.50 15.20
C LEU A 150 7.33 30.19 15.96
N VAL A 151 7.57 29.04 15.35
CA VAL A 151 7.47 27.72 16.02
C VAL A 151 8.49 27.61 17.16
N VAL A 152 9.74 28.03 16.96
CA VAL A 152 10.76 28.00 18.02
C VAL A 152 10.35 28.89 19.19
N VAL A 153 9.90 30.12 18.94
CA VAL A 153 9.41 31.01 20.00
C VAL A 153 8.22 30.39 20.72
N SER A 154 7.27 29.82 19.99
CA SER A 154 6.10 29.14 20.58
C SER A 154 6.51 27.96 21.45
N TYR A 155 7.49 27.17 21.02
CA TYR A 155 8.03 26.06 21.80
C TYR A 155 8.74 26.54 23.08
N LEU A 156 9.46 27.66 23.00
CA LEU A 156 10.07 28.26 24.19
C LEU A 156 9.03 28.77 25.20
N LEU A 157 7.88 29.27 24.72
CA LEU A 157 6.78 29.74 25.56
C LEU A 157 5.90 28.61 26.12
N ALA A 158 5.83 27.48 25.43
CA ALA A 158 4.98 26.35 25.82
C ALA A 158 5.33 25.81 27.22
N SER A 159 4.42 25.13 27.87
CA SER A 159 4.63 24.44 29.14
C SER A 159 4.47 22.93 28.99
N ASP A 160 5.25 22.18 29.75
CA ASP A 160 5.17 20.73 29.91
C ASP A 160 4.51 20.31 31.23
N THR A 161 3.92 21.28 31.95
CA THR A 161 3.29 21.05 33.26
C THR A 161 2.04 20.19 33.12
N ALA A 162 1.98 19.08 33.86
CA ALA A 162 0.82 18.19 33.90
C ALA A 162 -0.49 18.95 34.20
N MET A 163 -1.54 18.66 33.44
CA MET A 163 -2.83 19.33 33.59
C MET A 163 -3.75 18.54 34.51
N GLU A 164 -4.23 19.14 35.60
CA GLU A 164 -5.24 18.50 36.44
C GLU A 164 -6.64 18.74 35.85
N ILE A 165 -7.30 17.67 35.42
CA ILE A 165 -8.65 17.71 34.83
C ILE A 165 -9.60 17.06 35.83
N ILE A 166 -10.59 17.83 36.31
CA ILE A 166 -11.57 17.37 37.29
C ILE A 166 -12.33 16.16 36.70
N GLY A 167 -12.28 15.02 37.39
CA GLY A 167 -12.96 13.79 37.00
C GLY A 167 -12.24 12.95 35.93
N TYR A 168 -10.95 13.19 35.68
CA TYR A 168 -10.13 12.38 34.78
C TYR A 168 -8.96 11.74 35.55
N ASP A 169 -9.00 10.41 35.67
CA ASP A 169 -7.98 9.61 36.37
C ASP A 169 -6.97 8.93 35.41
N GLY A 170 -7.00 9.26 34.12
CA GLY A 170 -6.07 8.71 33.13
C GLY A 170 -4.71 9.41 33.12
N THR A 171 -3.76 8.90 32.33
CA THR A 171 -2.39 9.45 32.21
C THR A 171 -2.16 10.31 30.96
N GLY A 172 -3.21 10.55 30.17
CA GLY A 172 -3.09 11.28 28.89
C GLY A 172 -2.76 12.77 29.04
N ASN A 173 -2.92 13.32 30.25
CA ASN A 173 -2.71 14.70 30.65
C ASN A 173 -1.41 14.91 31.45
N THR A 174 -0.57 13.88 31.57
CA THR A 174 0.67 13.93 32.36
C THR A 174 1.95 13.78 31.55
N ASP A 175 1.87 13.37 30.27
CA ASP A 175 3.06 13.17 29.43
C ASP A 175 3.70 14.52 29.02
N PRO A 176 4.90 14.87 29.53
CA PRO A 176 5.50 16.18 29.31
C PRO A 176 5.74 16.49 27.82
N GLY A 177 6.09 15.48 27.03
CA GLY A 177 6.37 15.65 25.59
C GLY A 177 5.10 16.02 24.80
N THR A 178 4.02 15.27 25.01
CA THR A 178 2.73 15.54 24.38
C THR A 178 2.17 16.90 24.81
N LEU A 179 2.25 17.23 26.10
CA LEU A 179 1.76 18.49 26.63
C LEU A 179 2.49 19.69 26.03
N LYS A 180 3.83 19.63 26.01
CA LYS A 180 4.66 20.67 25.39
C LYS A 180 4.35 20.85 23.91
N MET A 181 4.14 19.75 23.17
CA MET A 181 3.81 19.79 21.75
C MET A 181 2.45 20.45 21.51
N VAL A 182 1.41 20.04 22.23
CA VAL A 182 0.06 20.61 22.11
C VAL A 182 0.07 22.10 22.43
N ASP A 183 0.74 22.49 23.51
CA ASP A 183 0.81 23.89 23.91
C ASP A 183 1.63 24.72 22.91
N THR A 184 2.70 24.16 22.34
CA THR A 184 3.43 24.80 21.22
C THR A 184 2.53 25.06 20.03
N VAL A 185 1.74 24.07 19.60
CA VAL A 185 0.80 24.24 18.48
C VAL A 185 -0.25 25.31 18.82
N LEU A 186 -0.73 25.33 20.07
CA LEU A 186 -1.69 26.32 20.55
C LEU A 186 -1.12 27.75 20.45
N PHE A 187 0.11 27.96 20.95
CA PHE A 187 0.82 29.23 20.81
C PHE A 187 1.04 29.62 19.33
N VAL A 188 1.45 28.69 18.47
CA VAL A 188 1.60 28.93 17.03
C VAL A 188 0.29 29.43 16.44
N THR A 189 -0.82 28.73 16.72
CA THR A 189 -2.14 29.10 16.21
C THR A 189 -2.58 30.47 16.72
N TYR A 190 -2.42 30.78 18.01
CA TYR A 190 -2.79 32.08 18.55
C TYR A 190 -1.93 33.22 18.02
N MET A 191 -0.62 33.01 17.84
CA MET A 191 0.26 34.01 17.22
C MET A 191 -0.13 34.26 15.77
N LEU A 192 -0.39 33.21 14.99
CA LEU A 192 -0.85 33.36 13.60
C LEU A 192 -2.21 34.06 13.52
N PHE A 193 -3.13 33.74 14.43
CA PHE A 193 -4.42 34.43 14.51
C PHE A 193 -4.24 35.92 14.81
N GLY A 194 -3.39 36.27 15.78
CA GLY A 194 -3.03 37.66 16.08
C GLY A 194 -2.38 38.38 14.90
N LEU A 195 -1.44 37.74 14.21
CA LEU A 195 -0.81 38.27 12.99
C LEU A 195 -1.83 38.48 11.87
N ALA A 196 -2.78 37.55 11.70
CA ALA A 196 -3.84 37.68 10.70
C ALA A 196 -4.74 38.88 10.99
N LEU A 197 -5.22 39.03 12.23
CA LEU A 197 -6.00 40.20 12.65
C LEU A 197 -5.21 41.50 12.46
N GLY A 198 -3.95 41.53 12.90
CA GLY A 198 -3.06 42.68 12.71
C GLY A 198 -2.87 43.03 11.24
N SER A 199 -2.70 42.03 10.37
CA SER A 199 -2.58 42.22 8.93
C SER A 199 -3.85 42.80 8.31
N ILE A 200 -5.04 42.37 8.77
CA ILE A 200 -6.32 42.91 8.29
C ILE A 200 -6.45 44.39 8.68
N LEU A 201 -6.19 44.73 9.95
CA LEU A 201 -6.25 46.11 10.43
C LEU A 201 -5.25 47.02 9.69
N TYR A 202 -4.03 46.51 9.46
CA TYR A 202 -3.02 47.21 8.67
C TYR A 202 -3.47 47.43 7.22
N ALA A 203 -4.08 46.43 6.57
CA ALA A 203 -4.59 46.56 5.21
C ALA A 203 -5.70 47.62 5.10
N ILE A 204 -6.58 47.70 6.10
CA ILE A 204 -7.66 48.70 6.15
C ILE A 204 -7.06 50.11 6.30
N THR A 205 -6.20 50.31 7.30
CA THR A 205 -5.61 51.63 7.59
C THR A 205 -4.70 52.10 6.44
N SER A 206 -3.82 51.24 5.93
CA SER A 206 -2.94 51.59 4.81
C SER A 206 -3.68 51.96 3.52
N LYS A 207 -4.88 51.41 3.28
CA LYS A 207 -5.76 51.84 2.19
C LYS A 207 -6.48 53.15 2.47
N ALA A 208 -6.78 53.46 3.73
CA ALA A 208 -7.45 54.71 4.10
C ALA A 208 -6.51 55.93 4.00
N PHE A 209 -5.20 55.71 4.16
CA PHE A 209 -4.17 56.76 4.10
C PHE A 209 -3.44 56.85 2.74
N LYS A 210 -3.94 56.16 1.71
CA LYS A 210 -3.36 56.15 0.37
C LYS A 210 -4.40 56.53 -0.66
#